data_AF-A0A5N5TEI4-F1
#
_entry.id   AF-A0A5N5TEI4-F1
#
_cell.length_a   1.000
_cell.length_b   1.000
_cell.length_c   1.000
_cell.angle_alpha   90.00
_cell.angle_beta   90.00
_cell.angle_gamma   90.00
#
_symmetry.space_group_name_H-M   'P 1'
#
loop_
_entity.id
_entity.type
_entity.pdbx_description
1 polymer ?
#
loop_
_entity_poly.entity_id
_entity_poly.type
_entity_poly.pdbx_seq_one_letter_code
_entity_poly.pdbx_strand_id
1 'polypeptide(L)'
;ILKKYLKENQRKSGTFNMNCVDPLGRSALAIAIENENMDMIELLLKEGIEPTDSLLYAINEEYVEAVEILLVHEEKIHKDGEPYSWQRLEGIRANYTSDITPLILAAHKDNYEILKQLLDRGAALPMPHDAKCGCDECVISNADDSLRSRVIHFAKELIENTRTSSELEIILNYDPDGPPFEKGQSMHLAKLREAVDSKQKEVSIYWLKRDFMIVSALLVIVSLHVETFLIKLFGTKEMLKKLSEEQKRERGALFSFVEFLIIIYVQGFIWAEIKALWKEGLTEFMQDLWNIIDFISNVLYVNWTLLRLTAWYQTLRESWVGLDPYQPRENWHPFDPMLIAEGMFGAANIFRYHLKNI
;
A
#
# COMPACT_ATOMS: atom_id res chain seq x y z
N ILE A 1 -36.54 -43.73 -18.70
CA ILE A 1 -37.84 -43.01 -18.71
C ILE A 1 -37.74 -41.73 -19.53
N LEU A 2 -36.80 -40.84 -19.23
CA LEU A 2 -36.59 -39.56 -19.95
C LEU A 2 -36.41 -39.73 -21.48
N LYS A 3 -35.58 -40.68 -21.93
CA LYS A 3 -35.41 -41.03 -23.38
C LYS A 3 -36.73 -41.36 -24.09
N LYS A 4 -37.67 -41.99 -23.38
CA LYS A 4 -38.98 -42.37 -23.93
C LYS A 4 -39.90 -41.15 -23.99
N TYR A 5 -39.93 -40.34 -22.93
CA TYR A 5 -40.67 -39.09 -22.87
C TYR A 5 -40.22 -38.06 -23.92
N LEU A 6 -38.91 -37.89 -24.13
CA LEU A 6 -38.37 -36.97 -25.14
C LEU A 6 -38.77 -37.41 -26.56
N LYS A 7 -38.62 -38.70 -26.89
CA LYS A 7 -39.04 -39.26 -28.20
C LYS A 7 -40.55 -39.15 -28.44
N GLU A 8 -41.37 -39.28 -27.40
CA GLU A 8 -42.83 -39.13 -27.49
C GLU A 8 -43.24 -37.67 -27.69
N ASN A 9 -42.52 -36.73 -27.08
CA ASN A 9 -42.82 -35.29 -27.15
C ASN A 9 -42.19 -34.57 -28.34
N GLN A 10 -41.09 -35.08 -28.93
CA GLN A 10 -40.57 -34.60 -30.23
C GLN A 10 -41.64 -34.65 -31.34
N ARG A 11 -42.58 -35.59 -31.25
CA ARG A 11 -43.68 -35.75 -32.22
C ARG A 11 -44.85 -34.79 -31.98
N LYS A 12 -44.90 -34.13 -30.82
CA LYS A 12 -45.94 -33.17 -30.42
C LYS A 12 -45.32 -31.78 -30.35
N SER A 13 -45.03 -31.22 -31.52
CA SER A 13 -44.52 -29.87 -31.71
C SER A 13 -45.51 -28.83 -31.16
N GLY A 14 -45.33 -28.40 -29.91
CA GLY A 14 -46.04 -27.24 -29.36
C GLY A 14 -46.28 -27.23 -27.84
N THR A 15 -46.21 -28.36 -27.13
CA THR A 15 -46.58 -28.42 -25.70
C THR A 15 -45.41 -28.57 -24.73
N PHE A 16 -44.20 -28.85 -25.20
CA PHE A 16 -43.04 -29.11 -24.36
C PHE A 16 -41.90 -28.15 -24.70
N ASN A 17 -41.57 -27.26 -23.77
CA ASN A 17 -40.37 -26.42 -23.84
C ASN A 17 -39.23 -27.16 -23.12
N MET A 18 -38.15 -27.44 -23.85
CA MET A 18 -36.98 -28.15 -23.31
C MET A 18 -36.05 -27.24 -22.52
N ASN A 19 -36.08 -25.93 -22.77
CA ASN A 19 -35.30 -24.91 -22.06
C ASN A 19 -36.13 -24.27 -20.93
N CYS A 20 -37.04 -25.04 -20.32
CA CYS A 20 -37.76 -24.57 -19.15
C CYS A 20 -36.85 -24.52 -17.92
N VAL A 21 -37.18 -23.63 -17.00
CA VAL A 21 -36.51 -23.50 -15.71
C VAL A 21 -37.46 -23.86 -14.59
N ASP A 22 -36.91 -24.41 -13.50
CA ASP A 22 -37.67 -24.63 -12.28
C ASP A 22 -37.95 -23.28 -11.55
N PRO A 23 -38.75 -23.26 -10.46
CA PRO A 23 -38.98 -22.04 -9.68
C PRO A 23 -37.73 -21.42 -9.05
N LEU A 24 -36.60 -22.16 -9.02
CA LEU A 24 -35.29 -21.69 -8.55
C LEU A 24 -34.40 -21.19 -9.71
N GLY A 25 -34.92 -21.18 -10.94
CA GLY A 25 -34.19 -20.73 -12.13
C GLY A 25 -33.23 -21.77 -12.72
N ARG A 26 -33.23 -23.01 -12.24
CA ARG A 26 -32.32 -24.07 -12.73
C ARG A 26 -32.86 -24.70 -14.00
N SER A 27 -31.99 -24.87 -14.98
CA SER A 27 -32.28 -25.61 -16.21
C SER A 27 -32.23 -27.13 -15.96
N ALA A 28 -32.83 -27.92 -16.86
CA ALA A 28 -32.71 -29.37 -16.82
C ALA A 28 -31.25 -29.86 -16.88
N LEU A 29 -30.37 -29.09 -17.53
CA LEU A 29 -28.95 -29.38 -17.63
C LEU A 29 -28.22 -29.08 -16.31
N ALA A 30 -28.56 -27.97 -15.63
CA ALA A 30 -28.04 -27.65 -14.31
C ALA A 30 -28.40 -28.75 -13.28
N ILE A 31 -29.63 -29.25 -13.30
CA ILE A 31 -30.05 -30.37 -12.44
C ILE A 31 -29.27 -31.64 -12.75
N ALA A 32 -28.96 -31.92 -14.02
CA ALA A 32 -28.16 -33.08 -14.39
C ALA A 32 -26.70 -32.98 -13.90
N ILE A 33 -26.15 -31.76 -13.88
CA ILE A 33 -24.80 -31.44 -13.38
C ILE A 33 -24.75 -31.56 -11.85
N GLU A 34 -25.70 -30.97 -11.13
CA GLU A 34 -25.79 -31.08 -9.65
C GLU A 34 -25.88 -32.54 -9.17
N ASN A 35 -26.43 -33.43 -10.00
CA ASN A 35 -26.55 -34.86 -9.68
C ASN A 35 -25.42 -35.71 -10.30
N GLU A 36 -24.37 -35.09 -10.84
CA GLU A 36 -23.21 -35.74 -11.47
C GLU A 36 -23.59 -36.81 -12.52
N ASN A 37 -24.67 -36.57 -13.27
CA ASN A 37 -25.23 -37.57 -14.17
C ASN A 37 -24.78 -37.34 -15.62
N MET A 38 -23.60 -37.87 -15.95
CA MET A 38 -22.99 -37.80 -17.29
C MET A 38 -23.93 -38.26 -18.42
N ASP A 39 -24.58 -39.42 -18.25
CA ASP A 39 -25.49 -39.98 -19.26
C ASP A 39 -26.66 -39.06 -19.57
N MET A 40 -27.11 -38.32 -18.56
CA MET A 40 -28.19 -37.35 -18.69
C MET A 40 -27.72 -36.11 -19.43
N ILE A 41 -26.55 -35.57 -19.06
CA ILE A 41 -25.92 -34.44 -19.76
C ILE A 41 -25.75 -34.75 -21.25
N GLU A 42 -25.17 -35.89 -21.60
CA GLU A 42 -24.99 -36.29 -23.00
C GLU A 42 -26.33 -36.40 -23.75
N LEU A 43 -27.35 -36.97 -23.12
CA LEU A 43 -28.66 -37.10 -23.75
C LEU A 43 -29.28 -35.73 -24.01
N LEU A 44 -29.24 -34.85 -23.01
CA LEU A 44 -29.81 -33.51 -23.08
C LEU A 44 -29.12 -32.66 -24.16
N LEU A 45 -27.80 -32.76 -24.28
CA LEU A 45 -27.03 -32.09 -25.33
C LEU A 45 -27.31 -32.67 -26.72
N LYS A 46 -27.48 -34.01 -26.85
CA LYS A 46 -27.87 -34.65 -28.13
C LYS A 46 -29.24 -34.18 -28.63
N GLU A 47 -30.12 -33.80 -27.73
CA GLU A 47 -31.48 -33.33 -28.04
C GLU A 47 -31.50 -31.82 -28.34
N GLY A 48 -30.40 -31.10 -28.10
CA GLY A 48 -30.25 -29.69 -28.45
C GLY A 48 -30.75 -28.71 -27.38
N ILE A 49 -30.59 -29.02 -26.08
CA ILE A 49 -30.75 -28.03 -25.01
C ILE A 49 -29.70 -26.93 -25.15
N GLU A 50 -30.10 -25.68 -24.90
CA GLU A 50 -29.17 -24.56 -24.86
C GLU A 50 -28.31 -24.61 -23.58
N PRO A 51 -26.96 -24.70 -23.69
CA PRO A 51 -26.10 -24.84 -22.53
C PRO A 51 -26.04 -23.59 -21.66
N THR A 52 -26.15 -22.37 -22.20
CA THR A 52 -26.16 -21.08 -21.46
C THR A 52 -25.22 -21.08 -20.25
N ASP A 53 -25.73 -20.99 -19.02
CA ASP A 53 -24.92 -20.89 -17.79
C ASP A 53 -24.42 -22.24 -17.25
N SER A 54 -24.73 -23.35 -17.92
CA SER A 54 -24.42 -24.70 -17.43
C SER A 54 -22.93 -24.94 -17.27
N LEU A 55 -22.08 -24.22 -18.04
CA LEU A 55 -20.63 -24.26 -17.87
C LEU A 55 -20.20 -23.67 -16.52
N LEU A 56 -20.75 -22.51 -16.13
CA LEU A 56 -20.44 -21.88 -14.84
C LEU A 56 -20.94 -22.75 -13.67
N TYR A 57 -22.11 -23.38 -13.81
CA TYR A 57 -22.61 -24.35 -12.83
C TYR A 57 -21.70 -25.57 -12.70
N ALA A 58 -21.26 -26.17 -13.81
CA ALA A 58 -20.35 -27.32 -13.79
C ALA A 58 -19.01 -27.00 -13.10
N ILE A 59 -18.48 -25.79 -13.33
CA ILE A 59 -17.25 -25.33 -12.66
C ILE A 59 -17.50 -25.09 -11.17
N ASN A 60 -18.66 -24.53 -10.79
CA ASN A 60 -18.98 -24.30 -9.38
C ASN A 60 -19.10 -25.59 -8.58
N GLU A 61 -19.68 -26.63 -9.18
CA GLU A 61 -19.80 -27.98 -8.60
C GLU A 61 -18.52 -28.82 -8.79
N GLU A 62 -17.46 -28.26 -9.39
CA GLU A 62 -16.16 -28.92 -9.61
C GLU A 62 -16.25 -30.22 -10.43
N TYR A 63 -17.27 -30.36 -11.29
CA TYR A 63 -17.53 -31.56 -12.07
C TYR A 63 -16.74 -31.55 -13.40
N VAL A 64 -15.50 -32.05 -13.35
CA VAL A 64 -14.51 -32.01 -14.44
C VAL A 64 -15.03 -32.64 -15.75
N GLU A 65 -15.69 -33.78 -15.68
CA GLU A 65 -16.17 -34.48 -16.88
C GLU A 65 -17.33 -33.75 -17.56
N ALA A 66 -18.22 -33.12 -16.78
CA ALA A 66 -19.26 -32.28 -17.36
C ALA A 66 -18.66 -31.07 -18.07
N VAL A 67 -17.65 -30.42 -17.49
CA VAL A 67 -16.94 -29.30 -18.12
C VAL A 67 -16.38 -29.73 -19.48
N GLU A 68 -15.69 -30.87 -19.55
CA GLU A 68 -15.12 -31.36 -20.81
C GLU A 68 -16.21 -31.65 -21.86
N ILE A 69 -17.30 -32.31 -21.47
CA ILE A 69 -18.42 -32.61 -22.39
C ILE A 69 -19.07 -31.33 -22.92
N LEU A 70 -19.27 -30.32 -22.06
CA LEU A 70 -19.86 -29.04 -22.42
C LEU A 70 -18.95 -28.27 -23.39
N LEU A 71 -17.65 -28.17 -23.10
CA LEU A 71 -16.67 -27.51 -23.96
C LEU A 71 -16.59 -28.18 -25.34
N VAL A 72 -16.51 -29.52 -25.39
CA VAL A 72 -16.49 -30.29 -26.65
C VAL A 72 -17.79 -30.14 -27.44
N HIS A 73 -18.93 -30.05 -26.78
CA HIS A 73 -20.21 -29.84 -27.45
C HIS A 73 -20.29 -28.45 -28.07
N GLU A 74 -19.79 -27.44 -27.36
CA GLU A 74 -19.78 -26.08 -27.81
C GLU A 74 -18.86 -25.87 -29.03
N GLU A 75 -17.67 -26.49 -29.03
CA GLU A 75 -16.77 -26.51 -30.20
C GLU A 75 -17.46 -27.04 -31.47
N LYS A 76 -18.42 -27.98 -31.32
CA LYS A 76 -19.17 -28.55 -32.45
C LYS A 76 -20.28 -27.64 -32.96
N ILE A 77 -20.85 -26.81 -32.10
CA ILE A 77 -21.97 -25.91 -32.42
C ILE A 77 -21.46 -24.52 -32.82
N HIS A 78 -20.21 -24.21 -32.49
CA HIS A 78 -19.57 -22.93 -32.76
C HIS A 78 -19.69 -22.51 -34.22
N LYS A 79 -20.06 -21.24 -34.43
CA LYS A 79 -20.07 -20.59 -35.75
C LYS A 79 -18.84 -19.71 -35.85
N ASP A 80 -18.10 -19.84 -36.95
CA ASP A 80 -16.90 -19.05 -37.22
C ASP A 80 -17.20 -17.54 -37.12
N GLY A 81 -16.66 -16.88 -36.09
CA GLY A 81 -16.74 -15.43 -35.89
C GLY A 81 -17.50 -14.94 -34.66
N GLU A 82 -18.22 -15.81 -33.94
CA GLU A 82 -18.77 -15.47 -32.62
C GLU A 82 -17.78 -15.82 -31.50
N PRO A 83 -17.69 -15.06 -30.39
CA PRO A 83 -16.87 -15.47 -29.26
C PRO A 83 -17.47 -16.72 -28.60
N TYR A 84 -16.60 -17.65 -28.20
CA TYR A 84 -16.99 -18.80 -27.38
C TYR A 84 -17.61 -18.36 -26.05
N SER A 85 -18.45 -19.19 -25.46
CA SER A 85 -19.13 -18.97 -24.18
C SER A 85 -18.13 -18.82 -23.03
N TRP A 86 -16.95 -19.46 -23.12
CA TRP A 86 -15.84 -19.24 -22.18
C TRP A 86 -15.03 -17.96 -22.41
N GLN A 87 -15.28 -17.24 -23.51
CA GLN A 87 -14.69 -15.92 -23.82
C GLN A 87 -15.71 -14.79 -23.69
N ARG A 88 -17.01 -15.12 -23.68
CA ARG A 88 -18.10 -14.16 -23.65
C ARG A 88 -18.40 -13.78 -22.19
N LEU A 89 -18.35 -12.49 -21.89
CA LEU A 89 -18.95 -11.93 -20.68
C LEU A 89 -20.47 -11.96 -20.88
N GLU A 90 -21.11 -13.10 -20.61
CA GLU A 90 -22.55 -13.23 -20.82
C GLU A 90 -23.33 -12.32 -19.86
N GLY A 91 -24.25 -11.54 -20.43
CA GLY A 91 -25.13 -10.67 -19.69
C GLY A 91 -26.25 -11.46 -19.01
N ILE A 92 -26.33 -11.31 -17.68
CA ILE A 92 -27.50 -11.53 -16.82
C ILE A 92 -28.17 -12.89 -17.06
N ARG A 93 -27.56 -13.97 -16.57
CA ARG A 93 -28.31 -15.18 -16.15
C ARG A 93 -27.56 -16.16 -15.25
N ALA A 94 -26.72 -15.69 -14.35
CA ALA A 94 -26.26 -16.52 -13.23
C ALA A 94 -26.34 -15.76 -11.91
N ASN A 95 -26.34 -16.49 -10.79
CA ASN A 95 -26.15 -15.94 -9.43
C ASN A 95 -24.78 -15.25 -9.25
N TYR A 96 -23.99 -15.12 -10.31
CA TYR A 96 -22.67 -14.53 -10.36
C TYR A 96 -22.74 -13.08 -10.82
N THR A 97 -21.79 -12.29 -10.35
CA THR A 97 -21.57 -10.94 -10.87
C THR A 97 -21.10 -11.02 -12.34
N SER A 98 -21.48 -10.02 -13.14
CA SER A 98 -21.30 -10.00 -14.60
C SER A 98 -19.83 -9.94 -15.06
N ASP A 99 -18.90 -9.82 -14.13
CA ASP A 99 -17.44 -9.78 -14.32
C ASP A 99 -16.77 -11.16 -14.17
N ILE A 100 -17.48 -12.16 -13.67
CA ILE A 100 -16.93 -13.51 -13.47
C ILE A 100 -16.92 -14.27 -14.79
N THR A 101 -15.72 -14.55 -15.31
CA THR A 101 -15.52 -15.48 -16.42
C THR A 101 -15.39 -16.92 -15.90
N PRO A 102 -15.65 -17.96 -16.74
CA PRO A 102 -15.42 -19.35 -16.36
C PRO A 102 -14.00 -19.64 -15.87
N LEU A 103 -13.00 -18.95 -16.42
CA LEU A 103 -11.60 -19.05 -16.00
C LEU A 103 -11.38 -18.45 -14.60
N ILE A 104 -11.99 -17.30 -14.30
CA ILE A 104 -11.95 -16.68 -12.96
C ILE A 104 -12.63 -17.60 -11.94
N LEU A 105 -13.78 -18.18 -12.29
CA LEU A 105 -14.50 -19.08 -11.39
C LEU A 105 -13.69 -20.36 -11.10
N ALA A 106 -13.07 -20.96 -12.12
CA ALA A 106 -12.20 -22.12 -11.96
C ALA A 106 -10.98 -21.78 -11.08
N ALA A 107 -10.41 -20.58 -11.23
CA ALA A 107 -9.33 -20.09 -10.38
C ALA A 107 -9.77 -19.88 -8.92
N HIS A 108 -11.00 -19.41 -8.68
CA HIS A 108 -11.55 -19.28 -7.33
C HIS A 108 -11.73 -20.62 -6.62
N LYS A 109 -12.00 -21.69 -7.38
CA LYS A 109 -12.16 -23.05 -6.88
C LYS A 109 -10.83 -23.81 -6.72
N ASP A 110 -9.72 -23.24 -7.19
CA ASP A 110 -8.39 -23.88 -7.16
C ASP A 110 -8.38 -25.26 -7.84
N ASN A 111 -9.23 -25.47 -8.85
CA ASN A 111 -9.33 -26.75 -9.56
C ASN A 111 -8.42 -26.72 -10.81
N TYR A 112 -7.22 -27.31 -10.66
CA TYR A 112 -6.19 -27.35 -11.69
C TYR A 112 -6.60 -28.09 -12.97
N GLU A 113 -7.47 -29.10 -12.88
CA GLU A 113 -7.88 -29.88 -14.06
C GLU A 113 -8.80 -29.05 -14.96
N ILE A 114 -9.79 -28.38 -14.36
CA ILE A 114 -10.68 -27.45 -15.06
C ILE A 114 -9.90 -26.26 -15.61
N LEU A 115 -8.99 -25.68 -14.81
CA LEU A 115 -8.11 -24.60 -15.25
C LEU A 115 -7.31 -25.00 -16.49
N LYS A 116 -6.71 -26.20 -16.48
CA LYS A 116 -5.94 -26.72 -17.60
C LYS A 116 -6.83 -26.90 -18.84
N GLN A 117 -8.02 -27.49 -18.70
CA GLN A 117 -8.96 -27.67 -19.82
C GLN A 117 -9.35 -26.34 -20.48
N LEU A 118 -9.52 -25.27 -19.69
CA LEU A 118 -9.83 -23.93 -20.19
C LEU A 118 -8.62 -23.24 -20.84
N LEU A 119 -7.44 -23.35 -20.23
CA LEU A 119 -6.20 -22.76 -20.75
C LEU A 119 -5.72 -23.43 -22.03
N ASP A 120 -5.82 -24.76 -22.13
CA ASP A 120 -5.48 -25.52 -23.35
C ASP A 120 -6.34 -25.10 -24.55
N ARG A 121 -7.54 -24.53 -24.29
CA ARG A 121 -8.48 -24.00 -25.29
C ARG A 121 -8.35 -22.49 -25.53
N GLY A 122 -7.34 -21.85 -24.94
CA GLY A 122 -7.03 -20.44 -25.18
C GLY A 122 -7.93 -19.46 -24.42
N ALA A 123 -8.54 -19.86 -23.31
CA ALA A 123 -9.16 -18.91 -22.40
C ALA A 123 -8.08 -17.97 -21.83
N ALA A 124 -8.31 -16.66 -21.91
CA ALA A 124 -7.37 -15.64 -21.44
C ALA A 124 -8.10 -14.66 -20.51
N LEU A 125 -7.38 -14.17 -19.50
CA LEU A 125 -7.86 -13.08 -18.66
C LEU A 125 -7.56 -11.74 -19.33
N PRO A 126 -8.43 -10.72 -19.17
CA PRO A 126 -8.08 -9.36 -19.53
C PRO A 126 -6.86 -8.94 -18.72
N MET A 127 -5.90 -8.30 -19.40
CA MET A 127 -4.74 -7.74 -18.71
C MET A 127 -5.21 -6.66 -17.73
N PRO A 128 -4.85 -6.75 -16.44
CA PRO A 128 -5.17 -5.71 -15.49
C PRO A 128 -4.47 -4.40 -15.88
N HIS A 129 -5.03 -3.28 -15.42
CA HIS A 129 -4.38 -1.99 -15.55
C HIS A 129 -3.04 -1.98 -14.79
N ASP A 130 -2.15 -1.05 -15.18
CA ASP A 130 -0.87 -0.85 -14.49
C ASP A 130 -1.10 -0.51 -13.01
N ALA A 131 -0.18 -0.93 -12.14
CA ALA A 131 -0.24 -0.70 -10.70
C ALA A 131 -0.29 0.79 -10.33
N LYS A 132 0.17 1.67 -11.24
CA LYS A 132 0.11 3.14 -11.11
C LYS A 132 -1.06 3.77 -11.90
N CYS A 133 -2.08 2.99 -12.28
CA CYS A 133 -3.23 3.51 -13.01
C CYS A 133 -4.08 4.42 -12.13
N GLY A 134 -4.39 5.62 -12.64
CA GLY A 134 -5.22 6.63 -11.98
C GLY A 134 -6.66 6.70 -12.49
N CYS A 135 -7.20 5.63 -13.09
CA CYS A 135 -8.57 5.63 -13.56
C CYS A 135 -9.57 5.50 -12.39
N ASP A 136 -10.77 6.06 -12.57
CA ASP A 136 -11.80 6.11 -11.53
C ASP A 136 -12.16 4.71 -11.00
N GLU A 137 -12.12 3.68 -11.86
CA GLU A 137 -12.40 2.27 -11.51
C GLU A 137 -11.31 1.63 -10.62
N CYS A 138 -10.02 1.93 -10.86
CA CYS A 138 -8.91 1.44 -10.05
C CYS A 138 -8.79 2.19 -8.71
N VAL A 139 -9.18 3.48 -8.68
CA VAL A 139 -9.17 4.28 -7.45
C VAL A 139 -10.23 3.79 -6.46
N ILE A 140 -11.40 3.34 -6.96
CA ILE A 140 -12.50 2.82 -6.13
C ILE A 140 -12.20 1.41 -5.59
N SER A 141 -11.53 0.56 -6.38
CA SER A 141 -11.28 -0.86 -6.05
C SER A 141 -10.06 -1.12 -5.15
N ASN A 142 -9.16 -0.14 -4.99
CA ASN A 142 -7.95 -0.25 -4.16
C ASN A 142 -8.18 -0.27 -2.63
N ALA A 143 -9.44 -0.28 -2.16
CA ALA A 143 -9.76 -0.23 -0.73
C ALA A 143 -9.67 -1.59 0.00
N ASP A 144 -9.58 -2.72 -0.72
CA ASP A 144 -9.60 -4.07 -0.12
C ASP A 144 -8.24 -4.80 -0.16
N ASP A 145 -7.52 -4.76 0.96
CA ASP A 145 -6.17 -5.33 1.17
C ASP A 145 -6.16 -6.87 1.46
N SER A 146 -7.33 -7.53 1.33
CA SER A 146 -7.49 -8.95 1.69
C SER A 146 -6.82 -9.91 0.69
N LEU A 147 -6.82 -9.56 -0.60
CA LEU A 147 -6.18 -10.34 -1.67
C LEU A 147 -4.65 -10.25 -1.61
N ARG A 148 -4.10 -9.10 -1.18
CA ARG A 148 -2.65 -8.90 -1.03
C ARG A 148 -2.05 -9.90 -0.05
N SER A 149 -2.74 -10.16 1.06
CA SER A 149 -2.32 -11.15 2.06
C SER A 149 -2.27 -12.57 1.49
N ARG A 150 -3.23 -12.94 0.63
CA ARG A 150 -3.25 -14.25 -0.05
C ARG A 150 -2.11 -14.40 -1.05
N VAL A 151 -1.82 -13.36 -1.84
CA VAL A 151 -0.70 -13.36 -2.80
C VAL A 151 0.64 -13.46 -2.08
N ILE A 152 0.81 -12.74 -0.96
CA ILE A 152 2.02 -12.82 -0.14
C ILE A 152 2.19 -14.23 0.45
N HIS A 153 1.10 -14.85 0.93
CA HIS A 153 1.12 -16.22 1.44
C HIS A 153 1.53 -17.22 0.34
N PHE A 154 0.93 -17.10 -0.84
CA PHE A 154 1.26 -17.95 -1.99
C PHE A 154 2.72 -17.80 -2.43
N ALA A 155 3.22 -16.56 -2.54
CA ALA A 155 4.62 -16.31 -2.85
C ALA A 155 5.57 -16.89 -1.79
N LYS A 156 5.17 -16.85 -0.51
CA LYS A 156 5.91 -17.46 0.59
C LYS A 156 5.94 -18.99 0.48
N GLU A 157 4.79 -19.63 0.19
CA GLU A 157 4.70 -21.07 -0.01
C GLU A 157 5.52 -21.54 -1.22
N LEU A 158 5.54 -20.78 -2.32
CA LEU A 158 6.37 -21.09 -3.48
C LEU A 158 7.86 -21.08 -3.14
N ILE A 159 8.30 -20.11 -2.33
CA ILE A 159 9.69 -20.04 -1.86
C ILE A 159 9.99 -21.21 -0.90
N GLU A 160 9.07 -21.54 0.01
CA GLU A 160 9.23 -22.65 0.95
C GLU A 160 9.30 -24.03 0.26
N ASN A 161 8.66 -24.16 -0.91
CA ASN A 161 8.70 -25.37 -1.72
C ASN A 161 9.95 -25.51 -2.61
N THR A 162 10.84 -24.52 -2.63
CA THR A 162 12.12 -24.64 -3.35
C THR A 162 12.98 -25.73 -2.71
N ARG A 163 13.39 -26.71 -3.52
CA ARG A 163 14.06 -27.92 -3.01
C ARG A 163 15.57 -27.78 -2.96
N THR A 164 16.12 -26.84 -3.72
CA THR A 164 17.56 -26.61 -3.79
C THR A 164 17.90 -25.14 -3.60
N SER A 165 19.05 -24.86 -2.97
CA SER A 165 19.55 -23.49 -2.81
C SER A 165 19.78 -22.79 -4.15
N SER A 166 20.01 -23.56 -5.22
CA SER A 166 20.21 -23.03 -6.58
C SER A 166 18.92 -22.51 -7.20
N GLU A 167 17.79 -23.21 -7.00
CA GLU A 167 16.46 -22.71 -7.42
C GLU A 167 16.12 -21.41 -6.70
N LEU A 168 16.37 -21.37 -5.39
CA LEU A 168 16.14 -20.18 -4.57
C LEU A 168 17.03 -19.00 -5.01
N GLU A 169 18.31 -19.25 -5.29
CA GLU A 169 19.24 -18.23 -5.79
C GLU A 169 18.79 -17.66 -7.13
N ILE A 170 18.28 -18.48 -8.05
CA ILE A 170 17.77 -18.01 -9.35
C ILE A 170 16.52 -17.15 -9.15
N ILE A 171 15.58 -17.57 -8.32
CA ILE A 171 14.33 -16.83 -8.06
C ILE A 171 14.63 -15.47 -7.42
N LEU A 172 15.51 -15.41 -6.42
CA LEU A 172 15.83 -14.18 -5.69
C LEU A 172 16.65 -13.17 -6.52
N ASN A 173 17.38 -13.65 -7.54
CA ASN A 173 18.21 -12.83 -8.42
C ASN A 173 17.59 -12.61 -9.80
N TYR A 174 16.35 -13.05 -10.03
CA TYR A 174 15.69 -12.89 -11.33
C TYR A 174 15.44 -11.42 -11.67
N ASP A 175 15.95 -10.99 -12.82
CA ASP A 175 15.75 -9.67 -13.42
C ASP A 175 15.12 -9.85 -14.81
N PRO A 176 13.93 -9.28 -15.09
CA PRO A 176 13.26 -9.44 -16.38
C PRO A 176 14.03 -8.82 -17.56
N ASP A 177 14.85 -7.79 -17.30
CA ASP A 177 15.61 -7.06 -18.33
C ASP A 177 17.09 -7.50 -18.40
N GLY A 178 17.51 -8.39 -17.50
CA GLY A 178 18.89 -8.82 -17.32
C GLY A 178 19.22 -10.19 -17.92
N PRO A 179 20.52 -10.54 -18.04
CA PRO A 179 20.93 -11.88 -18.42
C PRO A 179 20.55 -12.91 -17.32
N PRO A 180 20.29 -14.18 -17.68
CA PRO A 180 19.99 -15.22 -16.71
C PRO A 180 21.12 -15.38 -15.68
N PHE A 181 20.76 -15.53 -14.40
CA PHE A 181 21.72 -15.69 -13.31
C PHE A 181 22.52 -16.99 -13.45
N GLU A 182 23.86 -16.88 -13.48
CA GLU A 182 24.77 -18.03 -13.48
C GLU A 182 25.37 -18.29 -12.10
N LYS A 183 25.44 -19.58 -11.73
CA LYS A 183 25.89 -20.03 -10.42
C LYS A 183 27.37 -19.67 -10.22
N GLY A 184 27.65 -18.74 -9.30
CA GLY A 184 29.00 -18.22 -9.01
C GLY A 184 29.17 -16.72 -9.26
N GLN A 185 28.17 -16.06 -9.85
CA GLN A 185 28.12 -14.60 -9.95
C GLN A 185 27.69 -13.96 -8.62
N SER A 186 28.04 -12.68 -8.41
CA SER A 186 27.65 -11.95 -7.21
C SER A 186 26.12 -11.85 -7.11
N MET A 187 25.56 -12.23 -5.95
CA MET A 187 24.13 -12.15 -5.69
C MET A 187 23.71 -10.68 -5.59
N HIS A 188 23.01 -10.17 -6.59
CA HIS A 188 22.47 -8.81 -6.60
C HIS A 188 21.12 -8.68 -5.87
N LEU A 189 20.50 -9.82 -5.52
CA LEU A 189 19.31 -9.96 -4.68
C LEU A 189 18.19 -8.99 -5.09
N ALA A 190 17.98 -8.78 -6.39
CA ALA A 190 17.09 -7.74 -6.90
C ALA A 190 15.66 -7.90 -6.39
N LYS A 191 15.12 -9.12 -6.40
CA LYS A 191 13.76 -9.41 -5.90
C LYS A 191 13.67 -9.34 -4.39
N LEU A 192 14.72 -9.74 -3.68
CA LEU A 192 14.77 -9.62 -2.22
C LEU A 192 14.90 -8.16 -1.80
N ARG A 193 15.63 -7.34 -2.55
CA ARG A 193 15.72 -5.89 -2.34
C ARG A 193 14.39 -5.21 -2.63
N GLU A 194 13.69 -5.59 -3.70
CA GLU A 194 12.35 -5.09 -4.00
C GLU A 194 11.35 -5.47 -2.89
N ALA A 195 11.36 -6.74 -2.44
CA ALA A 195 10.54 -7.22 -1.34
C ALA A 195 10.92 -6.56 0.00
N VAL A 196 12.20 -6.34 0.24
CA VAL A 196 12.70 -5.66 1.43
C VAL A 196 12.36 -4.18 1.37
N ASP A 197 12.57 -3.46 0.26
CA ASP A 197 12.22 -2.04 0.09
C ASP A 197 10.71 -1.82 0.34
N SER A 198 9.86 -2.77 -0.05
CA SER A 198 8.42 -2.73 0.25
C SER A 198 8.07 -2.88 1.74
N LYS A 199 8.91 -3.54 2.55
CA LYS A 199 8.79 -3.69 4.01
C LYS A 199 9.69 -2.74 4.82
N GLN A 200 10.80 -2.27 4.25
CA GLN A 200 11.85 -1.49 4.91
C GLN A 200 11.39 -0.07 5.16
N LYS A 201 10.41 0.45 4.41
CA LYS A 201 9.77 1.72 4.73
C LYS A 201 9.28 1.72 6.19
N GLU A 202 8.70 0.62 6.68
CA GLU A 202 8.23 0.52 8.07
C GLU A 202 9.37 0.40 9.10
N VAL A 203 10.42 -0.37 8.78
CA VAL A 203 11.53 -0.65 9.71
C VAL A 203 12.52 0.53 9.78
N SER A 204 12.82 1.18 8.65
CA SER A 204 13.68 2.38 8.57
C SER A 204 13.14 3.51 9.44
N ILE A 205 11.82 3.72 9.42
CA ILE A 205 11.11 4.63 10.31
C ILE A 205 11.40 4.31 11.79
N TYR A 206 11.44 3.02 12.16
CA TYR A 206 11.66 2.58 13.54
C TYR A 206 13.11 2.80 14.04
N TRP A 207 14.12 2.52 13.19
CA TRP A 207 15.52 2.74 13.56
C TRP A 207 15.87 4.23 13.63
N LEU A 208 15.32 5.05 12.74
CA LEU A 208 15.48 6.51 12.79
C LEU A 208 14.83 7.10 14.05
N LYS A 209 13.67 6.56 14.48
CA LYS A 209 12.95 6.97 15.71
C LYS A 209 13.77 6.71 16.99
N ARG A 210 14.49 5.60 17.07
CA ARG A 210 15.23 5.20 18.29
C ARG A 210 16.45 6.09 18.58
N ASP A 211 17.26 6.36 17.57
CA ASP A 211 18.45 7.20 17.74
C ASP A 211 18.07 8.68 17.89
N PHE A 212 16.92 9.08 17.32
CA PHE A 212 16.31 10.41 17.46
C PHE A 212 15.76 10.69 18.87
N MET A 213 15.21 9.69 19.56
CA MET A 213 14.67 9.83 20.92
C MET A 213 15.74 10.23 21.94
N ILE A 214 16.95 9.66 21.82
CA ILE A 214 18.06 9.94 22.74
C ILE A 214 18.58 11.37 22.53
N VAL A 215 18.78 11.78 21.27
CA VAL A 215 19.27 13.13 20.95
C VAL A 215 18.23 14.19 21.32
N SER A 216 16.95 13.96 21.02
CA SER A 216 15.89 14.93 21.33
C SER A 216 15.62 15.05 22.83
N ALA A 217 15.70 13.96 23.59
CA ALA A 217 15.62 14.00 25.05
C ALA A 217 16.79 14.80 25.65
N LEU A 218 18.01 14.58 25.17
CA LEU A 218 19.19 15.34 25.60
C LEU A 218 19.07 16.84 25.24
N LEU A 219 18.53 17.17 24.07
CA LEU A 219 18.32 18.56 23.64
C LEU A 219 17.19 19.26 24.40
N VAL A 220 16.12 18.55 24.75
CA VAL A 220 15.04 19.07 25.61
C VAL A 220 15.54 19.30 27.03
N ILE A 221 16.34 18.38 27.58
CA ILE A 221 16.97 18.53 28.90
C ILE A 221 17.90 19.75 28.92
N VAL A 222 18.67 19.98 27.85
CA VAL A 222 19.52 21.17 27.76
C VAL A 222 18.70 22.45 27.51
N SER A 223 17.64 22.39 26.72
CA SER A 223 16.77 23.53 26.41
C SER A 223 15.87 23.95 27.58
N LEU A 224 15.56 23.05 28.52
CA LEU A 224 14.78 23.33 29.72
C LEU A 224 15.52 24.24 30.72
N HIS A 225 16.73 24.69 30.39
CA HIS A 225 17.58 25.50 31.27
C HIS A 225 17.69 24.87 32.67
N VAL A 226 17.87 23.54 32.71
CA VAL A 226 18.04 22.78 33.97
C VAL A 226 19.13 23.41 34.85
N GLU A 227 20.16 23.98 34.23
CA GLU A 227 21.21 24.76 34.90
C GLU A 227 20.65 25.99 35.63
N THR A 228 19.80 26.80 34.99
CA THR A 228 19.17 27.96 35.66
C THR A 228 18.19 27.54 36.75
N PHE A 229 17.49 26.42 36.58
CA PHE A 229 16.58 25.87 37.59
C PHE A 229 17.38 25.39 38.82
N LEU A 230 18.47 24.66 38.61
CA LEU A 230 19.38 24.21 39.67
C LEU A 230 20.05 25.39 40.41
N ILE A 231 20.46 26.43 39.68
CA ILE A 231 21.02 27.65 40.28
C ILE A 231 19.97 28.43 41.10
N LYS A 232 18.70 28.45 40.66
CA LYS A 232 17.61 29.05 41.46
C LYS A 232 17.30 28.27 42.73
N LEU A 233 17.45 26.94 42.72
CA LEU A 233 17.12 26.08 43.84
C LEU A 233 18.26 25.95 44.87
N PHE A 234 19.52 25.90 44.42
CA PHE A 234 20.70 25.63 45.25
C PHE A 234 21.77 26.72 45.21
N GLY A 235 21.56 27.83 44.50
CA GLY A 235 22.60 28.81 44.24
C GLY A 235 22.87 29.81 45.38
N THR A 236 24.13 30.23 45.52
CA THR A 236 24.55 31.35 46.37
C THR A 236 24.04 32.69 45.85
N LYS A 237 23.91 33.70 46.74
CA LYS A 237 23.42 35.06 46.41
C LYS A 237 24.18 35.73 45.25
N GLU A 238 25.46 35.42 45.10
CA GLU A 238 26.30 35.96 44.03
C GLU A 238 26.04 35.28 42.68
N MET A 239 25.73 33.98 42.67
CA MET A 239 25.29 33.26 41.47
C MET A 239 23.89 33.70 41.03
N LEU A 240 22.98 33.96 41.97
CA LEU A 240 21.66 34.53 41.67
C LEU A 240 21.74 35.93 41.05
N LYS A 241 22.68 36.76 41.50
CA LYS A 241 22.90 38.09 40.92
C LYS A 241 23.44 38.01 39.49
N LYS A 242 24.43 37.15 39.25
CA LYS A 242 24.95 36.86 37.89
C LYS A 242 23.86 36.30 36.98
N LEU A 243 23.04 35.38 37.48
CA LEU A 243 21.88 34.85 36.77
C LEU A 243 20.90 35.96 36.39
N SER A 244 20.55 36.87 37.31
CA SER A 244 19.62 37.98 37.00
C SER A 244 20.18 38.98 35.98
N GLU A 245 21.50 39.15 35.92
CA GLU A 245 22.17 39.99 34.93
C GLU A 245 22.23 39.30 33.56
N GLU A 246 22.43 37.98 33.53
CA GLU A 246 22.36 37.15 32.32
C GLU A 246 20.92 37.08 31.77
N GLN A 247 19.91 36.96 32.63
CA GLN A 247 18.49 36.95 32.24
C GLN A 247 18.08 38.26 31.54
N LYS A 248 18.67 39.40 31.92
CA LYS A 248 18.42 40.69 31.22
C LYS A 248 19.02 40.73 29.81
N ARG A 249 19.97 39.85 29.49
CA ARG A 249 20.67 39.76 28.20
C ARG A 249 20.06 38.73 27.25
N GLU A 250 18.99 38.04 27.65
CA GLU A 250 18.38 36.92 26.88
C GLU A 250 17.71 37.35 25.56
N ARG A 251 17.14 38.56 25.49
CA ARG A 251 16.33 39.05 24.34
C ARG A 251 17.09 39.04 23.00
N GLY A 252 18.42 39.12 23.05
CA GLY A 252 19.31 39.17 21.89
C GLY A 252 20.50 38.22 21.97
N ALA A 253 20.41 37.19 22.81
CA ALA A 253 21.50 36.24 22.95
C ALA A 253 21.73 35.51 21.62
N LEU A 254 22.98 35.51 21.16
CA LEU A 254 23.43 34.67 20.06
C LEU A 254 23.26 33.19 20.42
N PHE A 255 23.33 32.33 19.40
CA PHE A 255 23.22 30.88 19.59
C PHE A 255 24.21 30.37 20.64
N SER A 256 23.69 29.59 21.59
CA SER A 256 24.51 28.81 22.50
C SER A 256 25.28 27.73 21.75
N PHE A 257 26.37 27.24 22.34
CA PHE A 257 27.15 26.12 21.79
C PHE A 257 26.27 24.91 21.46
N VAL A 258 25.29 24.60 22.31
CA VAL A 258 24.38 23.47 22.09
C VAL A 258 23.42 23.75 20.95
N GLU A 259 22.91 24.97 20.85
CA GLU A 259 22.00 25.36 19.77
C GLU A 259 22.69 25.37 18.41
N PHE A 260 23.99 25.68 18.38
CA PHE A 260 24.80 25.54 17.19
C PHE A 260 24.91 24.08 16.72
N LEU A 261 25.05 23.13 17.66
CA LEU A 261 25.00 21.70 17.34
C LEU A 261 23.62 21.27 16.82
N ILE A 262 22.53 21.81 17.38
CA ILE A 262 21.17 21.58 16.89
C ILE A 262 21.03 22.07 15.44
N ILE A 263 21.52 23.26 15.12
CA ILE A 263 21.43 23.83 13.77
C ILE A 263 22.17 22.95 12.76
N ILE A 264 23.40 22.50 13.08
CA ILE A 264 24.15 21.57 12.22
C ILE A 264 23.38 20.26 12.02
N TYR A 265 22.80 19.72 13.10
CA TYR A 265 22.02 18.49 13.05
C TYR A 265 20.78 18.62 12.16
N VAL A 266 20.01 19.70 12.33
CA VAL A 266 18.82 20.00 11.52
C VAL A 266 19.21 20.18 10.05
N GLN A 267 20.31 20.87 9.75
CA GLN A 267 20.77 21.05 8.37
C GLN A 267 21.11 19.71 7.70
N GLY A 268 21.70 18.77 8.44
CA GLY A 268 21.94 17.40 7.96
C GLY A 268 20.65 16.65 7.63
N PHE A 269 19.60 16.84 8.44
CA PHE A 269 18.28 16.27 8.19
C PHE A 269 17.60 16.86 6.96
N ILE A 270 17.60 18.20 6.83
CA ILE A 270 17.05 18.88 5.66
C ILE A 270 17.75 18.39 4.37
N TRP A 271 19.06 18.20 4.41
CA TRP A 271 19.81 17.66 3.27
C TRP A 271 19.43 16.22 2.92
N ALA A 272 19.20 15.38 3.92
CA ALA A 272 18.74 14.00 3.71
C ALA A 272 17.33 13.96 3.10
N GLU A 273 16.39 14.77 3.60
CA GLU A 273 15.03 14.89 3.06
C GLU A 273 15.03 15.40 1.62
N ILE A 274 15.86 16.39 1.30
CA ILE A 274 16.02 16.86 -0.07
C ILE A 274 16.49 15.71 -0.96
N LYS A 275 17.50 14.94 -0.55
CA LYS A 275 17.96 13.78 -1.34
C LYS A 275 16.89 12.72 -1.52
N ALA A 276 16.07 12.45 -0.49
CA ALA A 276 14.96 11.52 -0.59
C ALA A 276 13.93 12.00 -1.62
N LEU A 277 13.53 13.28 -1.54
CA LEU A 277 12.63 13.92 -2.50
C LEU A 277 13.15 13.83 -3.95
N TRP A 278 14.45 14.03 -4.17
CA TRP A 278 15.06 13.91 -5.50
C TRP A 278 15.08 12.47 -6.04
N LYS A 279 15.08 11.46 -5.16
CA LYS A 279 15.12 10.04 -5.54
C LYS A 279 13.73 9.45 -5.78
N GLU A 280 12.76 9.80 -4.96
CA GLU A 280 11.40 9.24 -4.97
C GLU A 280 10.42 10.08 -5.81
N GLY A 281 10.66 11.38 -5.94
CA GLY A 281 9.76 12.30 -6.63
C GLY A 281 8.66 12.89 -5.73
N LEU A 282 8.12 14.04 -6.12
CA LEU A 282 7.22 14.84 -5.27
C LEU A 282 5.88 14.16 -4.99
N THR A 283 5.35 13.41 -5.96
CA THR A 283 4.03 12.76 -5.85
C THR A 283 4.03 11.62 -4.83
N GLU A 284 5.05 10.78 -4.84
CA GLU A 284 5.21 9.69 -3.88
C GLU A 284 5.57 10.25 -2.49
N PHE A 285 6.35 11.33 -2.42
CA PHE A 285 6.68 12.01 -1.17
C PHE A 285 5.45 12.56 -0.44
N MET A 286 4.51 13.18 -1.17
CA MET A 286 3.29 13.78 -0.58
C MET A 286 2.21 12.75 -0.21
N GLN A 287 2.31 11.51 -0.67
CA GLN A 287 1.40 10.44 -0.28
C GLN A 287 1.72 9.88 1.11
N ASP A 288 2.97 10.02 1.56
CA ASP A 288 3.37 9.60 2.90
C ASP A 288 3.14 10.74 3.92
N LEU A 289 2.20 10.51 4.84
CA LEU A 289 1.89 11.44 5.94
C LEU A 289 3.12 11.71 6.81
N TRP A 290 4.07 10.77 6.91
CA TRP A 290 5.30 10.92 7.68
C TRP A 290 6.26 11.95 7.08
N ASN A 291 6.41 11.91 5.75
CA ASN A 291 7.24 12.86 5.01
C ASN A 291 6.70 14.29 5.14
N ILE A 292 5.37 14.45 5.16
CA ILE A 292 4.74 15.75 5.41
C ILE A 292 5.06 16.27 6.82
N ILE A 293 5.02 15.40 7.84
CA ILE A 293 5.37 15.77 9.23
C ILE A 293 6.85 16.19 9.32
N ASP A 294 7.76 15.50 8.63
CA ASP A 294 9.18 15.86 8.59
C ASP A 294 9.42 17.18 7.88
N PHE A 295 8.74 17.42 6.76
CA PHE A 295 8.79 18.69 6.04
C PHE A 295 8.33 19.86 6.92
N ILE A 296 7.18 19.73 7.59
CA ILE A 296 6.64 20.75 8.50
C ILE A 296 7.61 21.01 9.65
N SER A 297 8.16 19.96 10.26
CA SER A 297 9.12 20.08 11.37
C SER A 297 10.38 20.83 10.95
N ASN A 298 10.93 20.52 9.77
CA ASN A 298 12.09 21.20 9.21
C ASN A 298 11.81 22.69 8.93
N VAL A 299 10.62 23.00 8.38
CA VAL A 299 10.19 24.39 8.17
C VAL A 299 10.12 25.15 9.50
N LEU A 300 9.62 24.53 10.57
CA LEU A 300 9.57 25.16 11.90
C LEU A 300 10.98 25.44 12.47
N TYR A 301 11.95 24.53 12.30
CA TYR A 301 13.34 24.77 12.74
C TYR A 301 14.06 25.85 11.94
N VAL A 302 13.81 25.94 10.63
CA VAL A 302 14.36 27.02 9.78
C VAL A 302 13.78 28.37 10.23
N ASN A 303 12.48 28.45 10.46
CA ASN A 303 11.84 29.67 10.94
C ASN A 303 12.32 30.07 12.35
N TRP A 304 12.52 29.11 13.26
CA TRP A 304 13.14 29.36 14.57
C TRP A 304 14.53 30.00 14.44
N THR A 305 15.38 29.44 13.58
CA THR A 305 16.75 29.94 13.35
C THR A 305 16.71 31.35 12.77
N LEU A 306 15.80 31.62 11.82
CA LEU A 306 15.63 32.94 11.22
C LEU A 306 15.14 33.98 12.24
N LEU A 307 14.13 33.64 13.05
CA LEU A 307 13.59 34.55 14.06
C LEU A 307 14.65 34.90 15.13
N ARG A 308 15.51 33.95 15.50
CA ARG A 308 16.65 34.18 16.40
C ARG A 308 17.66 35.16 15.82
N LEU A 309 18.00 35.00 14.54
CA LEU A 309 18.85 35.97 13.83
C LEU A 309 18.19 37.36 13.77
N THR A 310 16.87 37.43 13.61
CA THR A 310 16.16 38.72 13.63
C THR A 310 16.15 39.38 15.00
N ALA A 311 15.96 38.63 16.10
CA ALA A 311 16.02 39.14 17.47
C ALA A 311 17.43 39.65 17.82
N TRP A 312 18.46 38.89 17.43
CA TRP A 312 19.85 39.31 17.56
C TRP A 312 20.14 40.58 16.75
N TYR A 313 19.68 40.65 15.50
CA TYR A 313 19.89 41.82 14.65
C TYR A 313 19.16 43.07 15.19
N GLN A 314 17.95 42.91 15.73
CA GLN A 314 17.18 44.00 16.34
C GLN A 314 17.90 44.56 17.57
N THR A 315 18.32 43.69 18.49
CA THR A 315 19.03 44.11 19.70
C THR A 315 20.40 44.72 19.40
N LEU A 316 21.09 44.21 18.38
CA LEU A 316 22.31 44.83 17.87
C LEU A 316 22.01 46.25 17.38
N ARG A 317 21.02 46.43 16.51
CA ARG A 317 20.60 47.74 15.98
C ARG A 317 20.23 48.73 17.10
N GLU A 318 19.46 48.29 18.09
CA GLU A 318 19.07 49.12 19.25
C GLU A 318 20.31 49.62 20.02
N SER A 319 21.30 48.76 20.24
CA SER A 319 22.56 49.12 20.87
C SER A 319 23.35 50.15 20.06
N TRP A 320 23.40 50.03 18.72
CA TRP A 320 24.06 51.02 17.85
C TRP A 320 23.40 52.39 17.88
N VAL A 321 22.09 52.44 18.09
CA VAL A 321 21.31 53.69 18.20
C VAL A 321 21.42 54.30 19.62
N GLY A 322 22.05 53.60 20.57
CA GLY A 322 22.23 54.04 21.95
C GLY A 322 20.98 53.86 22.82
N LEU A 323 20.02 53.06 22.38
CA LEU A 323 18.90 52.60 23.20
C LEU A 323 19.37 51.43 24.08
N ASP A 324 18.81 51.28 25.28
CA ASP A 324 19.11 50.12 26.13
C ASP A 324 18.34 48.88 25.63
N PRO A 325 19.02 47.87 25.07
CA PRO A 325 18.36 46.67 24.56
C PRO A 325 17.96 45.70 25.69
N TYR A 326 18.46 45.93 26.92
CA TYR A 326 18.31 45.00 28.03
C TYR A 326 17.04 45.25 28.82
N GLN A 327 16.00 44.52 28.45
CA GLN A 327 14.72 44.58 29.14
C GLN A 327 14.36 43.21 29.73
N PRO A 328 13.82 43.17 30.97
CA PRO A 328 13.34 41.92 31.55
C PRO A 328 12.20 41.33 30.70
N ARG A 329 12.09 40.00 30.69
CA ARG A 329 11.13 39.23 29.88
C ARG A 329 9.68 39.71 29.97
N GLU A 330 9.27 40.18 31.15
CA GLU A 330 7.91 40.69 31.42
C GLU A 330 7.55 41.92 30.58
N ASN A 331 8.55 42.70 30.15
CA ASN A 331 8.36 43.93 29.39
C ASN A 331 8.51 43.74 27.87
N TRP A 332 8.70 42.50 27.41
CA TRP A 332 8.84 42.24 25.99
C TRP A 332 7.51 42.45 25.27
N HIS A 333 7.59 42.90 24.01
CA HIS A 333 6.41 43.03 23.18
C HIS A 333 5.79 41.64 22.94
N PRO A 334 4.44 41.49 22.91
CA PRO A 334 3.80 40.19 22.72
C PRO A 334 4.21 39.46 21.42
N PHE A 335 4.60 40.20 20.39
CA PHE A 335 5.10 39.69 19.11
C PHE A 335 6.62 39.84 18.95
N ASP A 336 7.36 39.88 20.05
CA ASP A 336 8.83 39.90 19.99
C ASP A 336 9.34 38.62 19.29
N PRO A 337 10.25 38.74 18.30
CA PRO A 337 10.71 37.60 17.52
C PRO A 337 11.29 36.47 18.38
N MET A 338 11.86 36.78 19.55
CA MET A 338 12.41 35.79 20.47
C MET A 338 11.32 34.90 21.09
N LEU A 339 10.17 35.47 21.47
CA LEU A 339 9.03 34.70 22.02
C LEU A 339 8.43 33.78 20.97
N ILE A 340 8.29 34.28 19.74
CA ILE A 340 7.78 33.50 18.62
C ILE A 340 8.75 32.35 18.30
N ALA A 341 10.06 32.60 18.36
CA ALA A 341 11.08 31.59 18.17
C ALA A 341 10.98 30.46 19.22
N GLU A 342 10.84 30.79 20.51
CA GLU A 342 10.64 29.80 21.58
C GLU A 342 9.40 28.92 21.31
N GLY A 343 8.29 29.54 20.89
CA GLY A 343 7.05 28.82 20.54
C GLY A 343 7.22 27.89 19.33
N MET A 344 7.88 28.36 18.26
CA MET A 344 8.15 27.55 17.07
C MET A 344 9.09 26.38 17.36
N PHE A 345 10.10 26.57 18.23
CA PHE A 345 10.98 25.50 18.65
C PHE A 345 10.25 24.43 19.46
N GLY A 346 9.37 24.84 20.38
CA GLY A 346 8.50 23.94 21.12
C GLY A 346 7.57 23.14 20.19
N ALA A 347 6.92 23.81 19.24
CA ALA A 347 6.07 23.17 18.24
C ALA A 347 6.86 22.17 17.38
N ALA A 348 8.04 22.55 16.88
CA ALA A 348 8.90 21.67 16.08
C ALA A 348 9.24 20.38 16.85
N ASN A 349 9.59 20.50 18.14
CA ASN A 349 9.87 19.35 18.99
C ASN A 349 8.63 18.47 19.20
N ILE A 350 7.44 19.05 19.33
CA ILE A 350 6.17 18.29 19.45
C ILE A 350 5.86 17.54 18.16
N PHE A 351 5.93 18.20 17.00
CA PHE A 351 5.68 17.54 15.71
C PHE A 351 6.63 16.37 15.51
N ARG A 352 7.90 16.57 15.87
CA ARG A 352 8.92 15.56 15.66
C ARG A 352 8.92 14.43 16.68
N TYR A 353 8.46 14.68 17.91
CA TYR A 353 8.39 13.68 18.98
C TYR A 353 7.03 12.99 19.09
N HIS A 354 5.93 13.73 19.07
CA HIS A 354 4.62 13.21 19.48
C HIS A 354 3.86 12.58 18.32
N LEU A 355 3.80 13.27 17.16
CA LEU A 355 3.09 12.74 15.99
C LEU A 355 3.78 11.50 15.42
N LYS A 356 5.09 11.34 15.61
CA LYS A 356 5.87 10.15 15.22
C LYS A 356 5.75 8.95 16.15
N ASN A 357 5.17 9.11 17.34
CA ASN A 357 5.00 8.02 18.30
C ASN A 357 3.57 7.46 18.34
N ILE A 358 2.64 8.06 17.60
CA ILE A 358 1.32 7.52 17.28
C ILE A 358 1.46 6.67 16.02
#